data_AF-A0A350BQZ6-F1
#
_entry.id   AF-A0A350BQZ6-F1
#
_cell.length_a   1.000
_cell.length_b   1.000
_cell.length_c   1.000
_cell.angle_alpha   90.00
_cell.angle_beta   90.00
_cell.angle_gamma   90.00
#
_symmetry.space_group_name_H-M   'P 1'
#
loop_
_entity.id
_entity.type
_entity.pdbx_description
1 polymer ?
#
loop_
_entity_poly.entity_id
_entity_poly.type
_entity_poly.pdbx_seq_one_letter_code
_entity_poly.pdbx_strand_id
1 'polypeptide(L)'
;MTRITQFLKNYEYAIIAWVIIIWLVTMAIYYSWDREVIGAFIILVGVIGQAFAALGVWVGLVPVVGPLVVKVLTLPLIWLLNGIGTIVSYIAIKRGYTKDLVNTRVLAVVLLIGITVGFILGKLI
;
A
#
# COMPACT_ATOMS: atom_id res chain seq x y z
N MET A 1 -20.29 23.92 16.47
CA MET A 1 -19.26 22.90 16.78
C MET A 1 -18.15 23.01 15.76
N THR A 2 -16.91 23.22 16.19
CA THR A 2 -15.73 23.45 15.33
C THR A 2 -15.36 22.20 14.52
N ARG A 3 -14.89 22.35 13.27
CA ARG A 3 -14.50 21.22 12.38
C ARG A 3 -13.59 20.18 13.04
N ILE A 4 -12.79 20.59 14.01
CA ILE A 4 -11.86 19.76 14.80
C ILE A 4 -12.60 18.71 15.65
N THR A 5 -13.71 19.07 16.29
CA THR A 5 -14.46 18.14 17.16
C THR A 5 -15.20 17.07 16.35
N GLN A 6 -15.56 17.38 15.10
CA GLN A 6 -16.20 16.43 14.20
C GLN A 6 -15.17 15.44 13.60
N PHE A 7 -13.95 15.91 13.32
CA PHE A 7 -12.83 15.07 12.89
C PHE A 7 -12.40 14.08 13.98
N LEU A 8 -12.25 14.55 15.22
CA LEU A 8 -11.91 13.69 16.37
C LEU A 8 -12.93 12.55 16.58
N LYS A 9 -14.22 12.84 16.40
CA LYS A 9 -15.30 11.86 16.57
C LYS A 9 -15.38 10.86 15.42
N ASN A 10 -15.04 11.26 14.19
CA ASN A 10 -15.03 10.35 13.03
C ASN A 10 -13.82 9.40 13.00
N TYR A 11 -12.69 9.80 13.62
CA TYR A 11 -11.44 9.03 13.61
C TYR A 11 -11.07 8.47 14.99
N GLU A 12 -12.02 8.41 15.94
CA GLU A 12 -11.78 7.94 17.31
C GLU A 12 -11.16 6.54 17.35
N TYR A 13 -11.65 5.60 16.54
CA TYR A 13 -11.11 4.25 16.44
C TYR A 13 -9.68 4.21 15.85
N ALA A 14 -9.38 5.09 14.89
CA ALA A 14 -8.05 5.17 14.28
C ALA A 14 -7.03 5.75 15.27
N ILE A 15 -7.40 6.77 16.05
CA ILE A 15 -6.56 7.37 17.08
C ILE A 15 -6.26 6.34 18.18
N ILE A 16 -7.28 5.59 18.63
CA ILE A 16 -7.11 4.52 19.62
C ILE A 16 -6.19 3.42 19.09
N ALA A 17 -6.35 3.01 17.83
CA ALA A 17 -5.47 2.02 17.20
C ALA A 17 -3.99 2.51 17.17
N TRP A 18 -3.76 3.78 16.84
CA TRP A 18 -2.41 4.36 16.86
C TRP A 18 -1.79 4.42 18.25
N VAL A 19 -2.57 4.75 19.28
CA VAL A 19 -2.11 4.73 20.69
C VAL A 19 -1.73 3.31 21.12
N ILE A 20 -2.53 2.31 20.74
CA ILE A 20 -2.23 0.89 21.05
C ILE A 20 -0.98 0.41 20.31
N ILE A 21 -0.79 0.79 19.04
CA ILE A 21 0.40 0.46 18.26
C ILE A 21 1.65 1.07 18.90
N ILE A 22 1.61 2.35 19.26
CA ILE A 22 2.74 3.03 19.92
C ILE A 22 3.07 2.36 21.25
N TRP A 23 2.05 2.01 22.04
CA TRP A 23 2.23 1.32 23.32
C TRP A 23 2.86 -0.07 23.14
N LEU A 24 2.37 -0.87 22.20
CA LEU A 24 2.91 -2.20 21.87
C LEU A 24 4.34 -2.14 21.36
N VAL A 25 4.66 -1.18 20.48
CA VAL A 25 6.02 -0.99 19.97
C VAL A 25 6.97 -0.58 21.08
N THR A 26 6.54 0.31 21.99
CA THR A 26 7.36 0.73 23.14
C THR A 26 7.63 -0.45 24.08
N MET A 27 6.62 -1.30 24.34
CA MET A 27 6.80 -2.53 25.10
C MET A 27 7.74 -3.51 24.40
N ALA A 28 7.59 -3.72 23.09
CA ALA A 28 8.45 -4.65 22.35
C ALA A 28 9.93 -4.21 22.34
N ILE A 29 10.19 -2.90 22.28
CA ILE A 29 11.54 -2.34 22.41
C ILE A 29 12.06 -2.52 23.84
N TYR A 30 11.24 -2.26 24.87
CA TYR A 30 11.62 -2.46 26.28
C TYR A 30 11.99 -3.91 26.59
N TYR A 31 11.23 -4.87 26.04
CA TYR A 31 11.49 -6.30 26.18
C TYR A 31 12.57 -6.83 25.24
N SER A 32 13.27 -5.97 24.49
CA SER A 32 14.35 -6.35 23.57
C SER A 32 13.96 -7.44 22.56
N TRP A 33 12.73 -7.41 22.06
CA TRP A 33 12.30 -8.33 21.01
C TRP A 33 13.15 -8.15 19.75
N ASP A 34 13.38 -9.25 19.03
CA ASP A 34 14.09 -9.21 17.76
C ASP A 34 13.43 -8.23 16.80
N ARG A 35 14.24 -7.34 16.20
CA ARG A 35 13.77 -6.23 15.36
C ARG A 35 12.92 -6.71 14.18
N GLU A 36 13.18 -7.93 13.73
CA GLU A 36 12.46 -8.63 12.67
C GLU A 36 11.03 -9.00 13.11
N VAL A 37 10.84 -9.45 14.36
CA VAL A 37 9.53 -9.78 14.93
C VAL A 37 8.70 -8.51 15.14
N ILE A 38 9.34 -7.44 15.61
CA ILE A 38 8.70 -6.11 15.75
C ILE A 38 8.26 -5.59 14.37
N GLY A 39 9.13 -5.67 13.37
CA GLY A 39 8.83 -5.25 12.00
C GLY A 39 7.68 -6.04 11.38
N ALA A 40 7.67 -7.36 11.55
CA ALA A 40 6.58 -8.22 11.07
C ALA A 40 5.25 -7.88 11.72
N PHE A 41 5.23 -7.59 13.02
CA PHE A 41 4.01 -7.24 13.75
C PHE A 41 3.45 -5.88 13.30
N ILE A 42 4.31 -4.87 13.09
CA ILE A 42 3.91 -3.54 12.58
C ILE A 42 3.30 -3.66 11.18
N ILE A 43 3.90 -4.45 10.30
CA ILE A 43 3.39 -4.69 8.95
C ILE A 43 2.02 -5.38 9.03
N LEU A 44 1.89 -6.40 9.87
CA LEU A 44 0.65 -7.18 10.00
C LEU A 44 -0.50 -6.33 10.55
N VAL A 45 -0.26 -5.57 11.62
CA VAL A 45 -1.27 -4.66 12.21
C VAL A 45 -1.60 -3.51 11.26
N GLY A 46 -0.62 -2.94 10.59
CA GLY A 46 -0.83 -1.82 9.68
C GLY A 46 -1.59 -2.19 8.41
N VAL A 47 -1.34 -3.38 7.85
CA VAL A 47 -2.06 -3.91 6.67
C VAL A 47 -3.51 -4.27 7.02
N ILE A 48 -3.76 -4.85 8.20
CA ILE A 48 -5.10 -5.30 8.61
C ILE A 48 -5.97 -4.15 9.13
N GLY A 49 -5.38 -3.18 9.84
CA GLY A 49 -6.14 -2.20 10.62
C GLY A 49 -6.57 -0.92 9.90
N GLN A 50 -6.36 -0.78 8.60
CA GLN A 50 -6.53 0.50 7.87
C GLN A 50 -5.73 1.68 8.46
N ALA A 51 -4.81 1.44 9.39
CA ALA A 51 -4.04 2.48 10.09
C ALA A 51 -3.17 3.30 9.12
N PHE A 52 -2.67 2.67 8.05
CA PHE A 52 -1.97 3.36 6.96
C PHE A 52 -2.90 4.21 6.08
N ALA A 53 -4.18 3.84 5.92
CA ALA A 53 -5.15 4.65 5.19
C ALA A 53 -5.53 5.91 6.00
N ALA A 54 -5.71 5.78 7.31
CA ALA A 54 -5.89 6.92 8.21
C ALA A 54 -4.66 7.84 8.19
N LEU A 55 -3.44 7.31 8.32
CA LEU A 55 -2.23 8.12 8.14
C LEU A 55 -2.18 8.83 6.78
N GLY A 56 -2.56 8.15 5.69
CA GLY A 56 -2.59 8.76 4.36
C GLY A 56 -3.51 9.99 4.29
N VAL A 57 -4.68 9.95 4.94
CA VAL A 57 -5.61 11.08 5.02
C VAL A 57 -5.04 12.23 5.86
N TRP A 58 -4.40 11.90 6.98
CA TRP A 58 -3.83 12.89 7.91
C TRP A 58 -2.59 13.56 7.33
N VAL A 59 -1.77 12.80 6.62
CA VAL A 59 -0.60 13.31 5.93
C VAL A 59 -1.03 14.09 4.68
N GLY A 60 -2.06 13.65 3.96
CA GLY A 60 -2.66 14.36 2.82
C GLY A 60 -3.25 15.74 3.12
N LEU A 61 -3.54 16.06 4.40
CA LEU A 61 -3.90 17.41 4.86
C LEU A 61 -2.72 18.39 4.76
N VAL A 62 -1.48 17.91 4.71
CA VAL A 62 -0.28 18.73 4.52
C VAL A 62 0.07 18.74 3.01
N PRO A 63 -0.14 19.85 2.30
CA PRO A 63 -0.16 19.86 0.82
C PRO A 63 1.17 19.45 0.15
N VAL A 64 2.30 19.53 0.86
CA VAL A 64 3.62 19.18 0.31
C VAL A 64 4.14 17.86 0.88
N VAL A 65 4.05 17.67 2.20
CA VAL A 65 4.55 16.45 2.89
C VAL A 65 3.62 15.26 2.66
N GLY A 66 2.32 15.52 2.52
CA GLY A 66 1.26 14.57 2.23
C GLY A 66 1.57 13.60 1.10
N PRO A 67 1.67 14.12 -0.14
CA PRO A 67 1.95 13.30 -1.31
C PRO A 67 3.30 12.58 -1.23
N LEU A 68 4.32 13.18 -0.60
CA LEU A 68 5.65 12.59 -0.48
C LEU A 68 5.65 11.38 0.45
N VAL A 69 5.05 11.50 1.64
CA VAL A 69 4.98 10.40 2.62
C VAL A 69 4.07 9.29 2.12
N VAL A 70 2.94 9.61 1.47
CA VAL A 70 2.09 8.57 0.86
C VAL A 70 2.87 7.78 -0.19
N LYS A 71 3.67 8.43 -1.04
CA LYS A 71 4.54 7.73 -2.00
C LYS A 71 5.57 6.82 -1.30
N VAL A 72 6.21 7.30 -0.25
CA VAL A 72 7.21 6.53 0.52
C VAL A 72 6.57 5.33 1.22
N LEU A 73 5.37 5.46 1.76
CA LEU A 73 4.66 4.36 2.43
C LEU A 73 4.04 3.36 1.44
N THR A 74 3.62 3.82 0.27
CA THR A 74 3.09 2.93 -0.79
C THR A 74 4.19 2.15 -1.52
N LEU A 75 5.41 2.69 -1.59
CA LEU A 75 6.57 2.03 -2.20
C LEU A 75 6.77 0.59 -1.67
N PRO A 76 6.92 0.34 -0.35
CA PRO A 76 7.05 -1.02 0.19
C PRO A 76 5.92 -1.97 -0.21
N LEU A 77 4.68 -1.50 -0.20
CA LEU A 77 3.51 -2.29 -0.60
C LEU A 77 3.56 -2.67 -2.09
N ILE A 78 3.96 -1.75 -2.96
CA ILE A 78 4.11 -2.01 -4.40
C ILE A 78 5.21 -3.05 -4.64
N TRP A 79 6.34 -2.95 -3.94
CA TRP A 79 7.43 -3.92 -4.04
C TRP A 79 7.01 -5.32 -3.54
N LEU A 80 6.23 -5.39 -2.45
CA LEU A 80 5.65 -6.65 -1.96
C LEU A 80 4.71 -7.29 -2.98
N LEU A 81 3.78 -6.51 -3.54
CA LEU A 81 2.86 -7.00 -4.57
C LEU A 81 3.59 -7.46 -5.83
N ASN A 82 4.65 -6.76 -6.24
CA ASN A 82 5.49 -7.14 -7.37
C ASN A 82 6.23 -8.46 -7.09
N GLY A 83 6.78 -8.61 -5.88
CA GLY A 83 7.41 -9.85 -5.41
C GLY A 83 6.43 -11.03 -5.45
N ILE A 84 5.22 -10.85 -4.90
CA ILE A 84 4.16 -11.86 -4.95
C ILE A 84 3.81 -12.21 -6.39
N GLY A 85 3.58 -11.21 -7.25
CA GLY A 85 3.30 -11.43 -8.66
C GLY A 85 4.38 -12.24 -9.38
N THR A 86 5.64 -12.01 -9.02
CA THR A 86 6.78 -12.77 -9.55
C THR A 86 6.80 -14.21 -9.04
N ILE A 87 6.57 -14.43 -7.74
CA ILE A 87 6.49 -15.78 -7.14
C ILE A 87 5.33 -16.58 -7.77
N VAL A 88 4.15 -15.97 -7.87
CA VAL A 88 2.97 -16.58 -8.50
C VAL A 88 3.26 -16.91 -9.96
N SER A 89 3.90 -15.99 -10.70
CA SER A 89 4.30 -16.23 -12.10
C SER A 89 5.25 -17.42 -12.20
N TYR A 90 6.25 -17.50 -11.32
CA TYR A 90 7.21 -18.61 -11.28
C TYR A 90 6.52 -19.96 -11.00
N ILE A 91 5.62 -20.01 -10.01
CA ILE A 91 4.87 -21.23 -9.68
C ILE A 91 3.97 -21.66 -10.86
N ALA A 92 3.29 -20.72 -11.50
CA ALA A 92 2.41 -21.01 -12.64
C ALA A 92 3.20 -21.52 -13.86
N ILE A 93 4.40 -20.99 -14.12
CA ILE A 93 5.31 -21.53 -15.15
C ILE A 93 5.69 -22.98 -14.81
N LYS A 94 6.09 -23.26 -13.56
CA LYS A 94 6.45 -24.61 -13.11
C LYS A 94 5.28 -25.60 -13.22
N ARG A 95 4.05 -25.12 -13.11
CA ARG A 95 2.81 -25.91 -13.27
C ARG A 95 2.32 -26.03 -14.72
N GLY A 96 3.03 -25.47 -15.71
CA GLY A 96 2.69 -25.58 -17.13
C GLY A 96 1.75 -24.49 -17.66
N TYR A 97 1.34 -23.51 -16.84
CA TYR A 97 0.46 -22.40 -17.23
C TYR A 97 1.19 -21.25 -17.95
N THR A 98 2.36 -21.52 -18.54
CA THR A 98 3.18 -20.49 -19.20
C THR A 98 2.42 -19.80 -20.33
N LYS A 99 1.63 -20.54 -21.12
CA LYS A 99 0.85 -19.98 -22.23
C LYS A 99 -0.21 -18.99 -21.73
N ASP A 100 -0.91 -19.32 -20.65
CA ASP A 100 -1.94 -18.45 -20.08
C ASP A 100 -1.34 -17.16 -19.52
N LEU A 101 -0.22 -17.28 -18.80
CA LEU A 101 0.56 -16.14 -18.30
C LEU A 101 1.02 -15.21 -19.43
N VAL A 102 1.56 -15.77 -20.50
CA VAL A 102 2.03 -15.00 -21.66
C VAL A 102 0.84 -14.33 -22.35
N ASN A 103 -0.27 -15.05 -22.58
CA ASN A 103 -1.46 -14.48 -23.19
C ASN A 103 -2.02 -13.31 -22.39
N THR A 104 -2.09 -13.42 -21.06
CA THR A 104 -2.54 -12.30 -20.21
C THR A 104 -1.61 -11.09 -20.33
N ARG A 105 -0.28 -11.32 -20.33
CA ARG A 105 0.70 -10.22 -20.48
C ARG A 105 0.64 -9.58 -21.86
N VAL A 106 0.51 -10.38 -22.92
CA VAL A 106 0.36 -9.89 -24.30
C VAL A 106 -0.90 -9.04 -24.42
N LEU A 107 -2.03 -9.51 -23.90
CA LEU A 107 -3.28 -8.74 -23.90
C LEU A 107 -3.13 -7.38 -23.20
N ALA A 108 -2.51 -7.37 -22.02
CA ALA A 108 -2.27 -6.14 -21.27
C ALA A 108 -1.36 -5.16 -22.04
N VAL A 109 -0.29 -5.65 -22.67
CA VAL A 109 0.61 -4.82 -23.49
C VAL A 109 -0.10 -4.27 -24.71
N VAL A 110 -0.88 -5.09 -25.43
CA VAL A 110 -1.66 -4.66 -26.60
C VAL A 110 -2.66 -3.57 -26.20
N LEU A 111 -3.36 -3.74 -25.09
CA LEU A 111 -4.30 -2.74 -24.56
C LEU A 111 -3.59 -1.44 -24.20
N LEU A 112 -2.46 -1.50 -23.49
CA LEU A 112 -1.66 -0.33 -23.13
C LEU A 112 -1.18 0.44 -24.36
N ILE A 113 -0.69 -0.27 -25.37
CA ILE A 113 -0.29 0.34 -26.65
C ILE A 113 -1.49 1.00 -27.32
N GLY A 114 -2.64 0.30 -27.41
CA GLY A 114 -3.85 0.83 -28.01
C GLY A 114 -4.36 2.10 -27.34
N ILE A 115 -4.41 2.12 -26.00
CA ILE A 115 -4.81 3.31 -25.23
C ILE A 115 -3.81 4.44 -25.44
N THR A 116 -2.51 4.14 -25.45
CA THR A 116 -1.46 5.15 -25.65
C THR A 116 -1.55 5.78 -27.03
N VAL A 117 -1.69 4.97 -28.08
CA VAL A 117 -1.85 5.44 -29.46
C VAL A 117 -3.15 6.23 -29.62
N GLY A 118 -4.26 5.72 -29.09
CA GLY A 118 -5.55 6.42 -29.12
C GLY A 118 -5.51 7.77 -28.41
N PHE A 119 -4.83 7.86 -27.27
CA PHE A 119 -4.63 9.12 -26.54
C PHE A 119 -3.78 10.12 -27.34
N ILE A 120 -2.69 9.66 -27.97
CA ILE A 120 -1.84 10.52 -28.81
C ILE A 120 -2.64 11.05 -30.00
N LEU A 121 -3.33 10.17 -30.73
CA LEU A 121 -4.14 10.55 -31.89
C LEU A 121 -5.28 11.49 -31.51
N GLY A 122 -6.00 11.19 -30.42
CA GLY A 122 -7.10 12.02 -29.94
C GLY A 122 -6.68 13.39 -29.40
N LYS A 123 -5.39 13.62 -29.16
CA LYS A 123 -4.83 14.93 -28.80
C LYS A 123 -4.31 15.72 -30.02
N LEU A 124 -4.05 15.03 -31.13
CA LEU A 124 -3.55 15.63 -32.38
C LEU A 124 -4.69 16.09 -33.30
N ILE A 125 -5.88 15.52 -33.15
CA ILE A 125 -7.13 15.92 -33.81
C ILE A 125 -7.84 16.94 -32.91
#